data_AF-A0A1B9MG20-F1
#
_entry.id   AF-A0A1B9MG20-F1
#
_cell.length_a   1.000
_cell.length_b   1.000
_cell.length_c   1.000
_cell.angle_alpha   90.00
_cell.angle_beta   90.00
_cell.angle_gamma   90.00
#
_symmetry.space_group_name_H-M   'P 1'
#
loop_
_entity.id
_entity.type
_entity.pdbx_description
1 polymer ?
#
loop_
_entity_poly.entity_id
_entity_poly.type
_entity_poly.pdbx_seq_one_letter_code
_entity_poly.pdbx_strand_id
1 'polypeptide(L)'
;MSITIFGVNHKTAPVALREKLAFPTEIVDKALYSLYQHPLVEGCAILSTCNRTEIYLSYEHPTDYLRLKQSVESWLGQFHHIDINLYRDSLYWHDGQGAVEHLMAVASGLDSMIIGEPQILGQVKQAYRFAQQQACLSVQLKKLFQTTFHVAKMVRSETNIGANTASVAYASCLVARHLFVDTSSLNIMLVGAGETIELISRYLKPHGFNQVIIANRTREKALKLASDIDAEIISLPDIANRLKDVDIVISSTASPLPIIGKGMVERTLKARNYRQMLFIDLAVPRDVEEEVNQLDNVHLYTIDDLQKTVESNLEQRAIAAKEAQYLIQEQAEHFISWLKARHAVAYVKQYRSNAESIKRELQIKALNAIKQGANIDDVFAEFSHRLTNKLIHAPTQTLLHAARHDCDGCFKVLSKGLGLKEH
;
A
#
# COMPACT_ATOMS: atom_id res chain seq x y z
N MET A 1 15.55 6.16 16.71
CA MET A 1 15.02 6.16 15.34
C MET A 1 13.60 5.65 15.37
N SER A 2 12.67 6.47 14.90
CA SER A 2 11.23 6.22 14.97
C SER A 2 10.57 6.52 13.62
N ILE A 3 9.36 6.00 13.42
CA ILE A 3 8.57 6.18 12.20
C ILE A 3 7.21 6.73 12.60
N THR A 4 6.76 7.75 11.90
CA THR A 4 5.42 8.30 12.06
C THR A 4 4.79 8.57 10.70
N ILE A 5 3.47 8.56 10.67
CA ILE A 5 2.66 9.00 9.56
C ILE A 5 1.68 10.06 10.05
N PHE A 6 1.45 11.04 9.20
CA PHE A 6 0.28 11.90 9.31
C PHE A 6 -0.36 12.13 7.95
N GLY A 7 -1.62 12.51 7.97
CA GLY A 7 -2.32 12.77 6.73
C GLY A 7 -3.78 13.13 6.94
N VAL A 8 -4.46 13.25 5.81
CA VAL A 8 -5.91 13.38 5.71
C VAL A 8 -6.44 12.25 4.82
N ASN A 9 -7.64 11.75 5.10
CA ASN A 9 -8.29 10.77 4.25
C ASN A 9 -9.79 11.06 4.13
N HIS A 10 -10.49 10.29 3.29
CA HIS A 10 -11.92 10.41 3.07
C HIS A 10 -12.78 10.30 4.34
N LYS A 11 -12.28 9.73 5.44
CA LYS A 11 -12.98 9.61 6.73
C LYS A 11 -12.82 10.88 7.59
N THR A 12 -11.69 11.57 7.48
CA THR A 12 -11.35 12.73 8.34
C THR A 12 -11.52 14.09 7.64
N ALA A 13 -11.56 14.11 6.30
CA ALA A 13 -11.59 15.34 5.52
C ALA A 13 -12.56 15.28 4.33
N PRO A 14 -13.34 16.36 4.08
CA PRO A 14 -14.16 16.48 2.88
C PRO A 14 -13.28 16.58 1.63
N VAL A 15 -13.86 16.24 0.47
CA VAL A 15 -13.16 16.25 -0.83
C VAL A 15 -12.47 17.59 -1.10
N ALA A 16 -13.18 18.70 -0.90
CA ALA A 16 -12.66 20.04 -1.15
C ALA A 16 -11.40 20.40 -0.32
N LEU A 17 -11.26 19.82 0.87
CA LEU A 17 -10.04 20.00 1.67
C LEU A 17 -8.92 19.09 1.15
N ARG A 18 -9.25 17.83 0.82
CA ARG A 18 -8.27 16.86 0.29
C ARG A 18 -7.67 17.30 -1.04
N GLU A 19 -8.45 17.90 -1.92
CA GLU A 19 -7.97 18.46 -3.19
C GLU A 19 -6.91 19.55 -2.97
N LYS A 20 -7.13 20.41 -1.97
CA LYS A 20 -6.18 21.49 -1.63
C LYS A 20 -4.88 20.96 -1.01
N LEU A 21 -4.95 19.83 -0.31
CA LEU A 21 -3.81 19.16 0.32
C LEU A 21 -3.21 18.04 -0.53
N ALA A 22 -3.63 17.88 -1.79
CA ALA A 22 -3.11 16.84 -2.66
C ALA A 22 -1.72 17.21 -3.19
N PHE A 23 -0.88 16.20 -3.42
CA PHE A 23 0.41 16.34 -4.11
C PHE A 23 0.34 15.68 -5.50
N PRO A 24 -0.10 16.43 -6.53
CA PRO A 24 0.04 16.01 -7.92
C PRO A 24 1.49 15.67 -8.31
N THR A 25 1.63 14.89 -9.37
CA THR A 25 2.93 14.44 -9.91
C THR A 25 3.88 15.59 -10.24
N GLU A 26 3.36 16.76 -10.55
CA GLU A 26 4.13 17.95 -10.94
C GLU A 26 4.78 18.65 -9.74
N ILE A 27 4.28 18.43 -8.51
CA ILE A 27 4.75 19.13 -7.31
C ILE A 27 5.33 18.18 -6.25
N VAL A 28 5.06 16.87 -6.33
CA VAL A 28 5.49 15.89 -5.32
C VAL A 28 7.01 15.87 -5.13
N ASP A 29 7.80 16.04 -6.19
CA ASP A 29 9.26 16.10 -6.10
C ASP A 29 9.75 17.31 -5.29
N LYS A 30 9.14 18.48 -5.51
CA LYS A 30 9.45 19.71 -4.75
C LYS A 30 9.05 19.58 -3.29
N ALA A 31 7.90 18.93 -3.04
CA ALA A 31 7.42 18.65 -1.69
C ALA A 31 8.38 17.71 -0.94
N LEU A 32 8.75 16.59 -1.55
CA LEU A 32 9.71 15.63 -0.99
C LEU A 32 11.04 16.31 -0.67
N TYR A 33 11.59 17.09 -1.60
CA TYR A 33 12.84 17.82 -1.38
C TYR A 33 12.72 18.81 -0.22
N SER A 34 11.66 19.64 -0.20
CA SER A 34 11.44 20.62 0.87
C SER A 34 11.29 19.96 2.24
N LEU A 35 10.55 18.86 2.31
CA LEU A 35 10.33 18.12 3.55
C LEU A 35 11.61 17.43 4.03
N TYR A 36 12.43 16.91 3.12
CA TYR A 36 13.71 16.26 3.44
C TYR A 36 14.76 17.24 3.96
N GLN A 37 14.69 18.52 3.58
CA GLN A 37 15.56 19.58 4.15
C GLN A 37 15.18 19.95 5.60
N HIS A 38 14.07 19.43 6.13
CA HIS A 38 13.64 19.76 7.47
C HIS A 38 14.57 19.12 8.53
N PRO A 39 15.09 19.87 9.53
CA PRO A 39 16.13 19.38 10.44
C PRO A 39 15.77 18.14 11.27
N LEU A 40 14.48 17.91 11.50
CA LEU A 40 13.96 16.78 12.29
C LEU A 40 13.60 15.55 11.43
N VAL A 41 13.72 15.65 10.11
CA VAL A 41 13.34 14.59 9.17
C VAL A 41 14.59 13.85 8.70
N GLU A 42 14.71 12.57 9.04
CA GLU A 42 15.77 11.67 8.55
C GLU A 42 15.40 11.08 7.17
N GLY A 43 14.11 10.96 6.90
CA GLY A 43 13.61 10.49 5.62
C GLY A 43 12.11 10.69 5.50
N CYS A 44 11.63 10.82 4.26
CA CYS A 44 10.23 11.06 3.98
C CYS A 44 9.73 10.35 2.71
N ALA A 45 8.43 10.07 2.67
CA ALA A 45 7.69 9.66 1.49
C ALA A 45 6.28 10.25 1.51
N ILE A 46 5.72 10.53 0.34
CA ILE A 46 4.39 11.13 0.19
C ILE A 46 3.51 10.20 -0.64
N LEU A 47 2.37 9.79 -0.09
CA LEU A 47 1.30 9.08 -0.79
C LEU A 47 0.12 10.02 -0.97
N SER A 48 -0.11 10.46 -2.20
CA SER A 48 -1.26 11.28 -2.56
C SER A 48 -2.14 10.52 -3.55
N THR A 49 -3.39 10.31 -3.19
CA THR A 49 -4.40 9.63 -4.02
C THR A 49 -5.70 10.42 -4.00
N CYS A 50 -6.70 9.98 -4.76
CA CYS A 50 -8.04 10.60 -4.71
C CYS A 50 -8.74 10.47 -3.35
N ASN A 51 -8.26 9.61 -2.44
CA ASN A 51 -8.91 9.29 -1.17
C ASN A 51 -8.05 9.60 0.07
N ARG A 52 -6.77 9.90 -0.10
CA ARG A 52 -5.84 10.21 1.00
C ARG A 52 -4.67 11.05 0.55
N THR A 53 -4.21 11.93 1.44
CA THR A 53 -2.85 12.48 1.40
C THR A 53 -2.17 12.07 2.69
N GLU A 54 -1.08 11.32 2.57
CA GLU A 54 -0.32 10.76 3.67
C GLU A 54 1.16 11.05 3.51
N ILE A 55 1.80 11.40 4.60
CA ILE A 55 3.23 11.72 4.66
C ILE A 55 3.85 10.81 5.70
N TYR A 56 4.77 9.97 5.23
CA TYR A 56 5.53 9.03 6.03
C TYR A 56 6.88 9.63 6.37
N LEU A 57 7.23 9.63 7.65
CA LEU A 57 8.45 10.26 8.16
C LEU A 57 9.24 9.29 9.02
N SER A 58 10.56 9.38 8.95
CA SER A 58 11.46 8.84 9.97
C SER A 58 12.23 9.96 10.64
N TYR A 59 12.49 9.81 11.93
CA TYR A 59 13.17 10.79 12.76
C TYR A 59 14.08 10.13 13.81
N GLU A 60 15.11 10.85 14.26
CA GLU A 60 16.22 10.26 15.01
C GLU A 60 15.84 9.94 16.46
N HIS A 61 15.32 10.90 17.22
CA HIS A 61 15.03 10.72 18.64
C HIS A 61 13.53 10.72 18.94
N PRO A 62 13.00 9.76 19.73
CA PRO A 62 11.60 9.75 20.15
C PRO A 62 11.14 11.05 20.83
N THR A 63 12.05 11.74 21.53
CA THR A 63 11.80 13.05 22.16
C THR A 63 11.46 14.16 21.18
N ASP A 64 11.80 14.00 19.90
CA ASP A 64 11.54 15.00 18.85
C ASP A 64 10.12 14.93 18.30
N TYR A 65 9.34 13.91 18.66
CA TYR A 65 8.01 13.65 18.10
C TYR A 65 7.09 14.88 18.13
N LEU A 66 6.98 15.56 19.28
CA LEU A 66 6.10 16.73 19.41
C LEU A 66 6.57 17.93 18.56
N ARG A 67 7.89 18.14 18.48
CA ARG A 67 8.48 19.21 17.67
C ARG A 67 8.31 18.92 16.19
N LEU A 68 8.57 17.68 15.78
CA LEU A 68 8.37 17.21 14.42
C LEU A 68 6.91 17.41 13.99
N LYS A 69 5.96 16.99 14.84
CA LYS A 69 4.52 17.14 14.59
C LYS A 69 4.17 18.61 14.30
N GLN A 70 4.49 19.52 15.20
CA GLN A 70 4.19 20.95 15.02
C GLN A 70 4.84 21.55 13.77
N SER A 71 6.11 21.22 13.53
CA SER A 71 6.85 21.74 12.38
C SER A 71 6.29 21.24 11.06
N VAL A 72 5.95 19.95 10.96
CA VAL A 72 5.49 19.37 9.71
C VAL A 72 4.02 19.73 9.43
N GLU A 73 3.19 19.86 10.46
CA GLU A 73 1.86 20.46 10.31
C GLU A 73 1.96 21.87 9.73
N SER A 74 2.88 22.69 10.24
CA SER A 74 3.10 24.06 9.73
C SER A 74 3.67 24.07 8.31
N TRP A 75 4.60 23.16 8.02
CA TRP A 75 5.18 22.98 6.69
C TRP A 75 4.11 22.66 5.64
N LEU A 76 3.14 21.80 5.96
CA LEU A 76 2.06 21.43 5.02
C LEU A 76 1.26 22.67 4.58
N GLY A 77 0.90 23.53 5.54
CA GLY A 77 0.17 24.77 5.28
C GLY A 77 1.01 25.79 4.52
N GLN A 78 2.30 25.91 4.84
CA GLN A 78 3.23 26.77 4.10
C GLN A 78 3.41 26.31 2.65
N PHE A 79 3.55 25.01 2.42
CA PHE A 79 3.76 24.44 1.09
C PHE A 79 2.54 24.61 0.19
N HIS A 80 1.33 24.38 0.73
CA HIS A 80 0.08 24.53 -0.02
C HIS A 80 -0.53 25.94 0.03
N HIS A 81 0.05 26.86 0.80
CA HIS A 81 -0.50 28.19 1.08
C HIS A 81 -1.91 28.15 1.69
N ILE A 82 -2.09 27.29 2.70
CA ILE A 82 -3.36 27.08 3.41
C ILE A 82 -3.15 27.35 4.90
N ASP A 83 -4.10 28.05 5.53
CA ASP A 83 -4.10 28.25 6.97
C ASP A 83 -4.22 26.91 7.71
N ILE A 84 -3.33 26.67 8.66
CA ILE A 84 -3.29 25.45 9.49
C ILE A 84 -4.61 25.17 10.20
N ASN A 85 -5.37 26.21 10.57
CA ASN A 85 -6.65 26.07 11.25
C ASN A 85 -7.73 25.43 10.35
N LEU A 86 -7.55 25.44 9.02
CA LEU A 86 -8.50 24.83 8.08
C LEU A 86 -8.38 23.31 7.96
N TYR A 87 -7.26 22.73 8.38
CA TYR A 87 -7.02 21.29 8.22
C TYR A 87 -6.56 20.55 9.47
N ARG A 88 -6.12 21.27 10.53
CA ARG A 88 -5.58 20.64 11.73
C ARG A 88 -6.52 19.58 12.34
N ASP A 89 -7.81 19.87 12.41
CA ASP A 89 -8.80 18.96 12.99
C ASP A 89 -9.08 17.72 12.11
N SER A 90 -8.73 17.80 10.83
CA SER A 90 -8.84 16.68 9.88
C SER A 90 -7.58 15.81 9.83
N LEU A 91 -6.49 16.22 10.47
CA LEU A 91 -5.25 15.44 10.50
C LEU A 91 -5.37 14.27 11.47
N TYR A 92 -4.92 13.10 11.03
CA TYR A 92 -4.66 11.97 11.91
C TYR A 92 -3.17 11.66 11.96
N TRP A 93 -2.76 11.00 13.04
CA TRP A 93 -1.37 10.64 13.31
C TRP A 93 -1.29 9.19 13.78
N HIS A 94 -0.31 8.46 13.27
CA HIS A 94 0.13 7.20 13.85
C HIS A 94 1.65 7.24 14.09
N ASP A 95 2.11 6.63 15.17
CA ASP A 95 3.54 6.56 15.53
C ASP A 95 3.95 5.12 15.84
N GLY A 96 5.23 4.83 15.61
CA GLY A 96 5.83 3.54 15.92
C GLY A 96 5.12 2.39 15.22
N GLN A 97 4.64 1.42 16.01
CA GLN A 97 3.94 0.25 15.50
C GLN A 97 2.66 0.62 14.73
N GLY A 98 1.87 1.57 15.24
CA GLY A 98 0.64 2.00 14.57
C GLY A 98 0.90 2.61 13.19
N ALA A 99 2.03 3.29 12.99
CA ALA A 99 2.41 3.82 11.68
C ALA A 99 2.74 2.71 10.68
N VAL A 100 3.40 1.66 11.17
CA VAL A 100 3.76 0.47 10.37
C VAL A 100 2.51 -0.32 9.98
N GLU A 101 1.64 -0.59 10.96
CA GLU A 101 0.35 -1.25 10.74
C GLU A 101 -0.51 -0.47 9.74
N HIS A 102 -0.59 0.86 9.88
CA HIS A 102 -1.36 1.71 8.97
C HIS A 102 -0.87 1.58 7.53
N LEU A 103 0.44 1.72 7.28
CA LEU A 103 1.01 1.57 5.94
C LEU A 103 0.72 0.19 5.34
N MET A 104 0.86 -0.88 6.15
CA MET A 104 0.57 -2.25 5.72
C MET A 104 -0.91 -2.44 5.41
N ALA A 105 -1.82 -1.87 6.22
CA ALA A 105 -3.26 -1.91 6.00
C ALA A 105 -3.67 -1.14 4.73
N VAL A 106 -3.11 0.06 4.51
CA VAL A 106 -3.32 0.85 3.30
C VAL A 106 -2.85 0.10 2.07
N ALA A 107 -1.61 -0.42 2.08
CA ALA A 107 -1.06 -1.15 0.95
C ALA A 107 -1.79 -2.48 0.65
N SER A 108 -2.41 -3.08 1.67
CA SER A 108 -3.24 -4.30 1.54
C SER A 108 -4.68 -3.99 1.13
N GLY A 109 -5.07 -2.72 1.04
CA GLY A 109 -6.41 -2.29 0.66
C GLY A 109 -7.46 -2.42 1.77
N LEU A 110 -7.06 -2.63 3.04
CA LEU A 110 -7.98 -2.71 4.18
C LEU A 110 -8.58 -1.37 4.57
N ASP A 111 -7.80 -0.30 4.44
CA ASP A 111 -8.22 1.06 4.77
C ASP A 111 -8.73 1.84 3.53
N SER A 112 -8.99 1.15 2.41
CA SER A 112 -9.56 1.77 1.20
C SER A 112 -11.08 1.90 1.29
N MET A 113 -11.64 2.89 0.58
CA MET A 113 -13.10 3.06 0.44
C MET A 113 -13.75 1.78 -0.12
N ILE A 114 -13.06 1.09 -1.01
CA ILE A 114 -13.37 -0.27 -1.47
C ILE A 114 -12.31 -1.21 -0.88
N ILE A 115 -12.70 -2.03 0.10
CA ILE A 115 -11.79 -2.99 0.73
C ILE A 115 -11.22 -3.94 -0.33
N GLY A 116 -9.90 -4.10 -0.39
CA GLY A 116 -9.21 -5.02 -1.30
C GLY A 116 -8.94 -4.48 -2.72
N GLU A 117 -9.10 -3.18 -2.93
CA GLU A 117 -8.74 -2.52 -4.19
C GLU A 117 -7.25 -2.77 -4.54
N PRO A 118 -6.92 -3.26 -5.74
CA PRO A 118 -5.54 -3.60 -6.09
C PRO A 118 -4.67 -2.39 -6.41
N GLN A 119 -5.30 -1.25 -6.73
CA GLN A 119 -4.64 -0.06 -7.27
C GLN A 119 -3.82 0.66 -6.20
N ILE A 120 -4.26 0.62 -4.92
CA ILE A 120 -3.56 1.26 -3.81
C ILE A 120 -2.14 0.73 -3.64
N LEU A 121 -1.90 -0.58 -3.81
CA LEU A 121 -0.54 -1.14 -3.76
C LEU A 121 0.36 -0.56 -4.87
N GLY A 122 -0.22 -0.30 -6.05
CA GLY A 122 0.46 0.38 -7.15
C GLY A 122 0.84 1.81 -6.78
N GLN A 123 -0.08 2.56 -6.16
CA GLN A 123 0.14 3.92 -5.70
C GLN A 123 1.19 4.00 -4.58
N VAL A 124 1.17 3.07 -3.62
CA VAL A 124 2.22 2.98 -2.57
C VAL A 124 3.59 2.67 -3.18
N LYS A 125 3.66 1.79 -4.19
CA LYS A 125 4.92 1.54 -4.94
C LYS A 125 5.39 2.79 -5.69
N GLN A 126 4.47 3.58 -6.23
CA GLN A 126 4.79 4.84 -6.90
C GLN A 126 5.33 5.88 -5.92
N ALA A 127 4.68 6.06 -4.76
CA ALA A 127 5.16 6.92 -3.67
C ALA A 127 6.59 6.54 -3.23
N TYR A 128 6.85 5.25 -3.06
CA TYR A 128 8.20 4.74 -2.78
C TYR A 128 9.20 5.09 -3.89
N ARG A 129 8.82 4.95 -5.17
CA ARG A 129 9.71 5.29 -6.30
C ARG A 129 10.05 6.77 -6.34
N PHE A 130 9.08 7.66 -6.14
CA PHE A 130 9.33 9.11 -6.08
C PHE A 130 10.31 9.46 -4.95
N ALA A 131 10.05 8.96 -3.74
CA ALA A 131 10.96 9.18 -2.60
C ALA A 131 12.36 8.59 -2.83
N GLN A 132 12.44 7.43 -3.52
CA GLN A 132 13.72 6.81 -3.87
C GLN A 132 14.51 7.62 -4.90
N GLN A 133 13.84 8.14 -5.94
CA GLN A 133 14.47 8.94 -7.00
C GLN A 133 15.02 10.26 -6.47
N GLN A 134 14.34 10.88 -5.50
CA GLN A 134 14.80 12.08 -4.82
C GLN A 134 15.81 11.80 -3.69
N ALA A 135 16.19 10.54 -3.46
CA ALA A 135 17.07 10.12 -2.37
C ALA A 135 16.60 10.56 -0.96
N CYS A 136 15.28 10.69 -0.76
CA CYS A 136 14.68 11.12 0.50
C CYS A 136 14.36 9.96 1.46
N LEU A 137 14.61 8.71 1.06
CA LEU A 137 14.33 7.53 1.88
C LEU A 137 15.48 7.21 2.81
N SER A 138 15.19 7.19 4.11
CA SER A 138 16.04 6.62 5.13
C SER A 138 16.10 5.09 5.03
N VAL A 139 17.05 4.45 5.71
CA VAL A 139 17.21 2.99 5.67
C VAL A 139 15.99 2.28 6.28
N GLN A 140 15.40 2.87 7.30
CA GLN A 140 14.24 2.37 8.03
C GLN A 140 12.99 2.44 7.15
N LEU A 141 12.74 3.59 6.49
CA LEU A 141 11.63 3.72 5.55
C LEU A 141 11.80 2.79 4.35
N LYS A 142 13.01 2.70 3.77
CA LYS A 142 13.27 1.78 2.66
C LYS A 142 12.94 0.32 3.03
N LYS A 143 13.35 -0.14 4.21
CA LYS A 143 13.00 -1.47 4.70
C LYS A 143 11.50 -1.61 4.95
N LEU A 144 10.86 -0.60 5.54
CA LEU A 144 9.42 -0.60 5.82
C LEU A 144 8.59 -0.76 4.55
N PHE A 145 8.86 0.02 3.50
CA PHE A 145 8.15 -0.10 2.22
C PHE A 145 8.35 -1.49 1.58
N GLN A 146 9.58 -2.02 1.61
CA GLN A 146 9.85 -3.37 1.10
C GLN A 146 9.10 -4.46 1.86
N THR A 147 9.10 -4.41 3.19
CA THR A 147 8.32 -5.32 4.03
C THR A 147 6.82 -5.16 3.74
N THR A 148 6.33 -3.93 3.62
CA THR A 148 4.94 -3.62 3.26
C THR A 148 4.54 -4.27 1.93
N PHE A 149 5.38 -4.22 0.90
CA PHE A 149 5.07 -4.86 -0.39
C PHE A 149 4.97 -6.38 -0.28
N HIS A 150 5.79 -6.99 0.58
CA HIS A 150 5.71 -8.42 0.86
C HIS A 150 4.44 -8.78 1.62
N VAL A 151 4.13 -8.03 2.69
CA VAL A 151 2.91 -8.21 3.50
C VAL A 151 1.65 -8.02 2.66
N ALA A 152 1.57 -6.96 1.85
CA ALA A 152 0.42 -6.73 0.98
C ALA A 152 0.23 -7.86 -0.05
N LYS A 153 1.31 -8.51 -0.50
CA LYS A 153 1.20 -9.69 -1.36
C LYS A 153 0.69 -10.90 -0.57
N MET A 154 1.24 -11.11 0.63
CA MET A 154 0.86 -12.20 1.53
C MET A 154 -0.61 -12.12 1.94
N VAL A 155 -1.07 -10.95 2.42
CA VAL A 155 -2.48 -10.70 2.75
C VAL A 155 -3.38 -11.03 1.57
N ARG A 156 -3.00 -10.66 0.35
CA ARG A 156 -3.82 -10.94 -0.84
C ARG A 156 -3.83 -12.40 -1.28
N SER A 157 -2.78 -13.16 -0.98
CA SER A 157 -2.72 -14.60 -1.29
C SER A 157 -3.31 -15.47 -0.20
N GLU A 158 -3.26 -15.03 1.05
CA GLU A 158 -3.63 -15.83 2.23
C GLU A 158 -4.97 -15.42 2.84
N THR A 159 -5.56 -14.29 2.41
CA THR A 159 -6.88 -13.85 2.86
C THR A 159 -7.81 -13.56 1.67
N ASN A 160 -9.11 -13.63 1.92
CA ASN A 160 -10.14 -13.35 0.89
C ASN A 160 -10.24 -11.86 0.48
N ILE A 161 -9.38 -10.97 0.99
CA ILE A 161 -9.38 -9.53 0.65
C ILE A 161 -8.96 -9.27 -0.81
N GLY A 162 -8.06 -10.09 -1.35
CA GLY A 162 -7.52 -9.89 -2.70
C GLY A 162 -8.52 -10.08 -3.85
N ALA A 163 -9.75 -10.49 -3.54
CA ALA A 163 -10.77 -10.90 -4.50
C ALA A 163 -11.66 -9.73 -5.02
N ASN A 164 -11.29 -8.45 -4.92
CA ASN A 164 -12.27 -7.33 -5.05
C ASN A 164 -12.18 -6.33 -6.22
N THR A 165 -11.10 -6.12 -7.00
CA THR A 165 -11.32 -5.59 -8.40
C THR A 165 -12.01 -6.62 -9.26
N ALA A 166 -11.78 -7.88 -8.91
CA ALA A 166 -12.66 -8.95 -9.31
C ALA A 166 -14.11 -8.65 -8.91
N SER A 167 -14.49 -7.79 -7.94
CA SER A 167 -15.86 -7.80 -7.40
C SER A 167 -16.93 -7.39 -8.40
N VAL A 168 -16.71 -6.41 -9.30
CA VAL A 168 -17.71 -6.07 -10.34
C VAL A 168 -17.69 -7.14 -11.42
N ALA A 169 -16.50 -7.55 -11.89
CA ALA A 169 -16.37 -8.62 -12.88
C ALA A 169 -16.95 -9.97 -12.40
N TYR A 170 -16.73 -10.29 -11.13
CA TYR A 170 -17.20 -11.45 -10.38
C TYR A 170 -18.68 -11.34 -10.08
N ALA A 171 -19.19 -10.16 -9.69
CA ALA A 171 -20.62 -9.93 -9.55
C ALA A 171 -21.34 -10.13 -10.88
N SER A 172 -20.77 -9.63 -11.98
CA SER A 172 -21.28 -9.90 -13.32
C SER A 172 -21.33 -11.41 -13.62
N CYS A 173 -20.28 -12.15 -13.28
CA CYS A 173 -20.26 -13.61 -13.41
C CYS A 173 -21.26 -14.32 -12.47
N LEU A 174 -21.43 -13.86 -11.24
CA LEU A 174 -22.38 -14.43 -10.27
C LEU A 174 -23.82 -14.24 -10.74
N VAL A 175 -24.18 -13.04 -11.17
CA VAL A 175 -25.50 -12.73 -11.73
C VAL A 175 -25.77 -13.62 -12.95
N ALA A 176 -24.78 -13.78 -13.84
CA ALA A 176 -24.90 -14.70 -14.97
C ALA A 176 -25.14 -16.15 -14.53
N ARG A 177 -24.43 -16.66 -13.51
CA ARG A 177 -24.62 -18.03 -13.00
C ARG A 177 -25.95 -18.25 -12.27
N HIS A 178 -26.52 -17.21 -11.68
CA HIS A 178 -27.85 -17.31 -11.08
C HIS A 178 -28.96 -17.44 -12.14
N LEU A 179 -28.79 -16.77 -13.28
CA LEU A 179 -29.77 -16.81 -14.38
C LEU A 179 -29.56 -18.00 -15.32
N PHE A 180 -28.33 -18.49 -15.45
CA PHE A 180 -28.00 -19.60 -16.34
C PHE A 180 -27.20 -20.69 -15.62
N VAL A 181 -27.80 -21.88 -15.52
CA VAL A 181 -27.24 -23.03 -14.78
C VAL A 181 -26.05 -23.68 -15.52
N ASP A 182 -26.08 -23.69 -16.85
CA ASP A 182 -24.99 -24.21 -17.70
C ASP A 182 -24.51 -23.10 -18.65
N THR A 183 -23.25 -22.68 -18.49
CA THR A 183 -22.62 -21.64 -19.31
C THR A 183 -21.99 -22.18 -20.58
N SER A 184 -21.84 -23.50 -20.71
CA SER A 184 -21.12 -24.12 -21.83
C SER A 184 -21.84 -24.02 -23.18
N SER A 185 -23.15 -23.83 -23.15
CA SER A 185 -24.01 -23.65 -24.33
C SER A 185 -24.30 -22.17 -24.64
N LEU A 186 -23.80 -21.24 -23.83
CA LEU A 186 -24.12 -19.82 -23.95
C LEU A 186 -23.09 -19.05 -24.78
N ASN A 187 -23.60 -18.04 -25.48
CA ASN A 187 -22.80 -17.11 -26.26
C ASN A 187 -22.78 -15.73 -25.56
N ILE A 188 -21.60 -15.11 -25.49
CA ILE A 188 -21.41 -13.83 -24.79
C ILE A 188 -20.84 -12.75 -25.71
N MET A 189 -21.36 -11.53 -25.59
CA MET A 189 -20.85 -10.33 -26.26
C MET A 189 -20.24 -9.36 -25.26
N LEU A 190 -19.01 -8.93 -25.52
CA LEU A 190 -18.32 -7.86 -24.79
C LEU A 190 -18.31 -6.60 -25.66
N VAL A 191 -18.89 -5.51 -25.17
CA VAL A 191 -18.97 -4.22 -25.87
C VAL A 191 -17.97 -3.26 -25.25
N GLY A 192 -16.93 -2.94 -26.01
CA GLY A 192 -15.76 -2.17 -25.57
C GLY A 192 -14.51 -3.03 -25.39
N ALA A 193 -13.39 -2.36 -25.13
CA ALA A 193 -12.11 -2.99 -24.82
C ALA A 193 -11.32 -2.15 -23.80
N GLY A 194 -12.05 -1.59 -22.82
CA GLY A 194 -11.46 -0.88 -21.68
C GLY A 194 -10.93 -1.84 -20.61
N GLU A 195 -10.32 -1.28 -19.57
CA GLU A 195 -9.74 -2.04 -18.44
C GLU A 195 -10.77 -2.98 -17.78
N THR A 196 -12.03 -2.52 -17.63
CA THR A 196 -13.13 -3.32 -17.06
C THR A 196 -13.45 -4.56 -17.89
N ILE A 197 -13.56 -4.42 -19.21
CA ILE A 197 -13.82 -5.55 -20.12
C ILE A 197 -12.62 -6.49 -20.18
N GLU A 198 -11.39 -5.95 -20.15
CA GLU A 198 -10.17 -6.77 -20.07
C GLU A 198 -10.12 -7.59 -18.79
N LEU A 199 -10.58 -7.03 -17.67
CA LEU A 199 -10.65 -7.77 -16.42
C LEU A 199 -11.71 -8.88 -16.49
N ILE A 200 -12.91 -8.55 -16.99
CA ILE A 200 -14.03 -9.50 -17.13
C ILE A 200 -13.67 -10.67 -18.04
N SER A 201 -13.02 -10.42 -19.18
CA SER A 201 -12.63 -11.49 -20.10
C SER A 201 -11.74 -12.54 -19.45
N ARG A 202 -10.82 -12.13 -18.57
CA ARG A 202 -9.95 -13.04 -17.80
C ARG A 202 -10.75 -13.93 -16.84
N TYR A 203 -11.85 -13.41 -16.28
CA TYR A 203 -12.76 -14.19 -15.45
C TYR A 203 -13.65 -15.13 -16.26
N LEU A 204 -13.99 -14.79 -17.50
CA LEU A 204 -14.84 -15.63 -18.36
C LEU A 204 -14.08 -16.82 -18.95
N LYS A 205 -12.77 -16.69 -19.18
CA LYS A 205 -11.91 -17.71 -19.80
C LYS A 205 -12.01 -19.12 -19.17
N PRO A 206 -12.07 -19.30 -17.83
CA PRO A 206 -12.21 -20.62 -17.21
C PRO A 206 -13.63 -21.20 -17.27
N HIS A 207 -14.65 -20.43 -17.68
CA HIS A 207 -16.07 -20.81 -17.57
C HIS A 207 -16.70 -21.39 -18.84
N GLY A 208 -15.91 -21.53 -19.92
CA GLY A 208 -16.22 -22.44 -21.04
C GLY A 208 -17.40 -22.05 -21.92
N PHE A 209 -17.67 -20.75 -22.15
CA PHE A 209 -18.71 -20.29 -23.09
C PHE A 209 -18.52 -20.87 -24.50
N ASN A 210 -19.63 -21.12 -25.20
CA ASN A 210 -19.61 -21.67 -26.56
C ASN A 210 -18.98 -20.68 -27.57
N GLN A 211 -19.30 -19.40 -27.44
CA GLN A 211 -18.75 -18.35 -28.30
C GLN A 211 -18.60 -17.03 -27.55
N VAL A 212 -17.46 -16.35 -27.75
CA VAL A 212 -17.20 -15.01 -27.25
C VAL A 212 -17.07 -14.05 -28.44
N ILE A 213 -17.80 -12.94 -28.39
CA ILE A 213 -17.77 -11.88 -29.42
C ILE A 213 -17.35 -10.57 -28.76
N ILE A 214 -16.39 -9.86 -29.33
CA ILE A 214 -15.97 -8.53 -28.87
C ILE A 214 -16.37 -7.49 -29.92
N ALA A 215 -17.26 -6.58 -29.53
CA ALA A 215 -17.64 -5.43 -30.33
C ALA A 215 -16.87 -4.19 -29.85
N ASN A 216 -16.06 -3.58 -30.72
CA ASN A 216 -15.30 -2.39 -30.32
C ASN A 216 -15.13 -1.39 -31.46
N ARG A 217 -14.97 -0.10 -31.11
CA ARG A 217 -14.68 0.97 -32.07
C ARG A 217 -13.27 0.86 -32.66
N THR A 218 -12.29 0.53 -31.82
CA THR A 218 -10.88 0.46 -32.22
C THR A 218 -10.42 -1.00 -32.30
N ARG A 219 -10.26 -1.50 -33.53
CA ARG A 219 -9.93 -2.92 -33.78
C ARG A 219 -8.64 -3.37 -33.10
N GLU A 220 -7.60 -2.53 -33.06
CA GLU A 220 -6.31 -2.86 -32.41
C GLU A 220 -6.45 -3.21 -30.93
N LYS A 221 -7.26 -2.46 -30.18
CA LYS A 221 -7.50 -2.74 -28.75
C LYS A 221 -8.26 -4.05 -28.55
N ALA A 222 -9.19 -4.36 -29.45
CA ALA A 222 -9.94 -5.61 -29.41
C ALA A 222 -9.08 -6.83 -29.81
N LEU A 223 -8.11 -6.67 -30.71
CA LEU A 223 -7.21 -7.76 -31.14
C LEU A 223 -6.43 -8.35 -29.97
N LYS A 224 -5.87 -7.50 -29.12
CA LYS A 224 -5.13 -7.94 -27.93
C LYS A 224 -6.02 -8.73 -26.95
N LEU A 225 -7.25 -8.29 -26.77
CA LEU A 225 -8.21 -8.95 -25.90
C LEU A 225 -8.70 -10.27 -26.49
N ALA A 226 -8.97 -10.30 -27.80
CA ALA A 226 -9.49 -11.45 -28.52
C ALA A 226 -8.50 -12.61 -28.56
N SER A 227 -7.20 -12.33 -28.73
CA SER A 227 -6.15 -13.36 -28.74
C SER A 227 -6.08 -14.13 -27.43
N ASP A 228 -6.46 -13.51 -26.31
CA ASP A 228 -6.37 -14.13 -24.99
C ASP A 228 -7.52 -15.11 -24.70
N ILE A 229 -8.66 -14.97 -25.38
CA ILE A 229 -9.91 -15.71 -25.08
C ILE A 229 -10.57 -16.38 -26.31
N ASP A 230 -9.88 -16.39 -27.46
CA ASP A 230 -10.39 -16.92 -28.74
C ASP A 230 -11.74 -16.31 -29.16
N ALA A 231 -11.84 -14.98 -29.11
CA ALA A 231 -13.07 -14.26 -29.43
C ALA A 231 -13.13 -13.77 -30.88
N GLU A 232 -14.33 -13.77 -31.44
CA GLU A 232 -14.63 -13.11 -32.70
C GLU A 232 -14.71 -11.58 -32.50
N ILE A 233 -14.11 -10.80 -33.40
CA ILE A 233 -14.16 -9.33 -33.32
C ILE A 233 -15.13 -8.78 -34.36
N ILE A 234 -16.06 -7.94 -33.90
CA ILE A 234 -17.02 -7.22 -34.75
C ILE A 234 -16.94 -5.71 -34.53
N SER A 235 -17.50 -4.93 -35.47
CA SER A 235 -17.65 -3.49 -35.29
C SER A 235 -18.90 -3.15 -34.47
N LEU A 236 -18.96 -1.97 -33.85
CA LEU A 236 -20.15 -1.56 -33.08
C LEU A 236 -21.46 -1.58 -33.91
N PRO A 237 -21.49 -1.12 -35.18
CA PRO A 237 -22.68 -1.25 -36.02
C PRO A 237 -23.17 -2.69 -36.22
N ASP A 238 -22.26 -3.67 -36.20
CA ASP A 238 -22.60 -5.08 -36.40
C ASP A 238 -23.34 -5.69 -35.21
N ILE A 239 -23.34 -5.03 -34.04
CA ILE A 239 -24.09 -5.46 -32.85
C ILE A 239 -25.55 -5.72 -33.22
N ALA A 240 -26.18 -4.85 -34.01
CA ALA A 240 -27.59 -4.99 -34.39
C ALA A 240 -27.91 -6.33 -35.08
N ASN A 241 -26.96 -6.89 -35.83
CA ASN A 241 -27.14 -8.14 -36.56
C ASN A 241 -26.73 -9.38 -35.74
N ARG A 242 -25.79 -9.21 -34.81
CA ARG A 242 -25.19 -10.29 -34.01
C ARG A 242 -25.80 -10.44 -32.62
N LEU A 243 -26.56 -9.45 -32.17
CA LEU A 243 -27.24 -9.50 -30.87
C LEU A 243 -28.19 -10.70 -30.75
N LYS A 244 -28.72 -11.20 -31.86
CA LYS A 244 -29.58 -12.39 -31.90
C LYS A 244 -28.85 -13.70 -31.59
N ASP A 245 -27.52 -13.72 -31.72
CA ASP A 245 -26.71 -14.92 -31.55
C ASP A 245 -26.16 -15.06 -30.12
N VAL A 246 -26.38 -14.06 -29.25
CA VAL A 246 -25.80 -13.99 -27.90
C VAL A 246 -26.86 -14.02 -26.81
N ASP A 247 -26.51 -14.60 -25.67
CA ASP A 247 -27.38 -14.74 -24.49
C ASP A 247 -27.03 -13.71 -23.41
N ILE A 248 -25.75 -13.31 -23.34
CA ILE A 248 -25.23 -12.36 -22.36
C ILE A 248 -24.49 -11.23 -23.08
N VAL A 249 -24.76 -9.99 -22.68
CA VAL A 249 -24.08 -8.79 -23.17
C VAL A 249 -23.49 -8.03 -22.00
N ILE A 250 -22.19 -7.75 -22.05
CA ILE A 250 -21.48 -6.93 -21.05
C ILE A 250 -20.89 -5.72 -21.74
N SER A 251 -21.29 -4.52 -21.33
CA SER A 251 -20.85 -3.26 -21.93
C SER A 251 -20.03 -2.42 -20.95
N SER A 252 -18.95 -1.82 -21.44
CA SER A 252 -18.20 -0.78 -20.73
C SER A 252 -17.45 0.05 -21.76
N THR A 253 -18.14 1.00 -22.38
CA THR A 253 -17.55 1.96 -23.30
C THR A 253 -17.50 3.37 -22.72
N ALA A 254 -16.90 4.28 -23.49
CA ALA A 254 -16.90 5.72 -23.21
C ALA A 254 -17.83 6.47 -24.19
N SER A 255 -18.89 5.80 -24.66
CA SER A 255 -19.86 6.42 -25.57
C SER A 255 -20.70 7.46 -24.82
N PRO A 256 -20.93 8.65 -25.39
CA PRO A 256 -21.80 9.65 -24.78
C PRO A 256 -23.29 9.31 -24.97
N LEU A 257 -23.62 8.39 -25.88
CA LEU A 257 -24.99 7.96 -26.19
C LEU A 257 -25.09 6.43 -26.06
N PRO A 258 -26.25 5.89 -25.66
CA PRO A 258 -26.49 4.45 -25.65
C PRO A 258 -26.23 3.83 -27.02
N ILE A 259 -25.50 2.72 -27.01
CA ILE A 259 -25.18 1.92 -28.21
C ILE A 259 -26.30 0.91 -28.48
N ILE A 260 -26.94 0.41 -27.43
CA ILE A 260 -28.00 -0.60 -27.49
C ILE A 260 -29.31 0.02 -27.03
N GLY A 261 -30.24 0.21 -27.97
CA GLY A 261 -31.56 0.77 -27.68
C GLY A 261 -32.69 -0.28 -27.60
N LYS A 262 -33.80 0.08 -26.96
CA LYS A 262 -34.98 -0.78 -26.76
C LYS A 262 -35.49 -1.42 -28.04
N GLY A 263 -35.66 -0.61 -29.10
CA GLY A 263 -36.17 -1.11 -30.38
C GLY A 263 -35.24 -2.13 -31.05
N MET A 264 -33.92 -2.06 -30.79
CA MET A 264 -32.97 -3.09 -31.24
C MET A 264 -33.21 -4.41 -30.48
N VAL A 265 -33.30 -4.34 -29.16
CA VAL A 265 -33.52 -5.51 -28.30
C VAL A 265 -34.87 -6.19 -28.59
N GLU A 266 -35.94 -5.42 -28.79
CA GLU A 266 -37.27 -5.96 -29.15
C GLU A 266 -37.25 -6.78 -30.45
N ARG A 267 -36.58 -6.28 -31.49
CA ARG A 267 -36.43 -7.02 -32.75
C ARG A 267 -35.61 -8.28 -32.56
N THR A 268 -34.57 -8.21 -31.73
CA THR A 268 -33.73 -9.35 -31.40
C THR A 268 -34.49 -10.43 -30.65
N LEU A 269 -35.29 -10.08 -29.64
CA LEU A 269 -36.12 -11.05 -28.90
C LEU A 269 -37.09 -11.79 -29.83
N LYS A 270 -37.74 -11.07 -30.75
CA LYS A 270 -38.61 -11.68 -31.77
C LYS A 270 -37.86 -12.71 -32.62
N ALA A 271 -36.66 -12.37 -33.08
CA ALA A 271 -35.82 -13.28 -33.86
C ALA A 271 -35.32 -14.50 -33.05
N ARG A 272 -35.26 -14.37 -31.71
CA ARG A 272 -34.80 -15.41 -30.78
C ARG A 272 -35.92 -16.27 -30.21
N ASN A 273 -37.17 -16.11 -30.66
CA ASN A 273 -38.37 -16.72 -30.06
C ASN A 273 -38.50 -16.38 -28.56
N TYR A 274 -38.18 -15.13 -28.18
CA TYR A 274 -38.26 -14.60 -26.82
C TYR A 274 -37.43 -15.36 -25.78
N ARG A 275 -36.35 -16.04 -26.21
CA ARG A 275 -35.36 -16.60 -25.28
C ARG A 275 -34.69 -15.50 -24.47
N GLN A 276 -34.53 -15.77 -23.17
CA GLN A 276 -34.02 -14.81 -22.20
C GLN A 276 -32.63 -14.25 -22.58
N MET A 277 -32.39 -12.99 -22.19
CA MET A 277 -31.12 -12.30 -22.38
C MET A 277 -30.71 -11.52 -21.12
N LEU A 278 -29.42 -11.52 -20.83
CA LEU A 278 -28.83 -10.76 -19.73
C LEU A 278 -27.96 -9.63 -20.28
N PHE A 279 -28.20 -8.42 -19.82
CA PHE A 279 -27.41 -7.23 -20.10
C PHE A 279 -26.77 -6.73 -18.81
N ILE A 280 -25.48 -6.45 -18.88
CA ILE A 280 -24.70 -5.90 -17.77
C ILE A 280 -24.01 -4.64 -18.28
N ASP A 281 -24.55 -3.48 -17.88
CA ASP A 281 -24.07 -2.18 -18.30
C ASP A 281 -23.18 -1.55 -17.23
N LEU A 282 -21.87 -1.54 -17.50
CA LEU A 282 -20.84 -0.99 -16.64
C LEU A 282 -20.34 0.38 -17.12
N ALA A 283 -21.01 0.99 -18.11
CA ALA A 283 -20.63 2.28 -18.66
C ALA A 283 -21.31 3.43 -17.92
N VAL A 284 -20.58 4.55 -17.82
CA VAL A 284 -21.09 5.83 -17.34
C VAL A 284 -20.54 6.91 -18.27
N PRO A 285 -21.35 7.53 -19.15
CA PRO A 285 -22.80 7.31 -19.38
C PRO A 285 -23.16 5.90 -19.88
N ARG A 286 -24.44 5.52 -19.74
CA ARG A 286 -24.95 4.16 -20.02
C ARG A 286 -24.81 3.78 -21.50
N ASP A 287 -24.38 2.55 -21.77
CA ASP A 287 -24.32 1.97 -23.11
C ASP A 287 -25.66 1.36 -23.53
N VAL A 288 -26.53 1.04 -22.58
CA VAL A 288 -27.83 0.42 -22.82
C VAL A 288 -28.94 1.38 -22.36
N GLU A 289 -29.93 1.60 -23.21
CA GLU A 289 -31.13 2.37 -22.85
C GLU A 289 -31.85 1.76 -21.63
N GLU A 290 -32.31 2.60 -20.72
CA GLU A 290 -32.96 2.15 -19.48
C GLU A 290 -34.27 1.40 -19.75
N GLU A 291 -34.97 1.81 -20.81
CA GLU A 291 -36.25 1.24 -21.23
C GLU A 291 -36.11 -0.21 -21.73
N VAL A 292 -34.89 -0.71 -21.96
CA VAL A 292 -34.63 -2.13 -22.23
C VAL A 292 -35.07 -3.00 -21.05
N ASN A 293 -34.99 -2.49 -19.82
CA ASN A 293 -35.41 -3.22 -18.61
C ASN A 293 -36.94 -3.40 -18.51
N GLN A 294 -37.71 -2.76 -19.39
CA GLN A 294 -39.18 -2.93 -19.47
C GLN A 294 -39.58 -4.12 -20.35
N LEU A 295 -38.64 -4.75 -21.04
CA LEU A 295 -38.93 -5.87 -21.95
C LEU A 295 -38.99 -7.19 -21.19
N ASP A 296 -40.03 -7.97 -21.46
CA ASP A 296 -40.15 -9.32 -20.92
C ASP A 296 -39.01 -10.20 -21.44
N ASN A 297 -38.47 -11.05 -20.58
CA ASN A 297 -37.32 -11.94 -20.84
C ASN A 297 -35.98 -11.21 -21.03
N VAL A 298 -35.85 -9.97 -20.56
CA VAL A 298 -34.58 -9.25 -20.49
C VAL A 298 -34.27 -8.87 -19.05
N HIS A 299 -33.04 -9.11 -18.62
CA HIS A 299 -32.52 -8.63 -17.35
C HIS A 299 -31.42 -7.61 -17.62
N LEU A 300 -31.59 -6.36 -17.17
CA LEU A 300 -30.57 -5.32 -17.26
C LEU A 300 -30.03 -5.01 -15.85
N TYR A 301 -28.73 -5.20 -15.66
CA TYR A 301 -28.01 -4.81 -14.44
C TYR A 301 -27.08 -3.66 -14.74
N THR A 302 -27.10 -2.63 -13.90
CA THR A 302 -26.13 -1.53 -13.95
C THR A 302 -24.96 -1.77 -13.01
N ILE A 303 -23.92 -0.95 -13.12
CA ILE A 303 -22.83 -0.90 -12.14
C ILE A 303 -23.35 -0.74 -10.69
N ASP A 304 -24.39 0.08 -10.49
CA ASP A 304 -24.97 0.33 -9.16
C ASP A 304 -25.73 -0.91 -8.63
N ASP A 305 -26.40 -1.66 -9.50
CA ASP A 305 -27.11 -2.89 -9.11
C ASP A 305 -26.15 -4.02 -8.73
N LEU A 306 -25.02 -4.12 -9.44
CA LEU A 306 -23.97 -5.07 -9.10
C LEU A 306 -23.28 -4.72 -7.78
N GLN A 307 -23.09 -3.44 -7.49
CA GLN A 307 -22.57 -3.00 -6.20
C GLN A 307 -23.46 -3.45 -5.04
N LYS A 308 -24.78 -3.28 -5.16
CA LYS A 308 -25.76 -3.77 -4.15
C LYS A 308 -25.69 -5.28 -3.95
N THR A 309 -25.43 -6.03 -5.02
CA THR A 309 -25.31 -7.51 -4.94
C THR A 309 -24.05 -7.91 -4.17
N VAL A 310 -22.94 -7.21 -4.38
CA VAL A 310 -21.65 -7.42 -3.69
C VAL A 310 -21.71 -7.01 -2.21
N GLU A 311 -22.54 -6.04 -1.87
CA GLU A 311 -22.76 -5.57 -0.49
C GLU A 311 -23.40 -6.64 0.41
N SER A 312 -24.03 -7.69 -0.13
CA SER A 312 -24.65 -8.77 0.67
C SER A 312 -23.67 -9.71 1.39
N ASN A 313 -22.35 -9.53 1.25
CA ASN A 313 -21.29 -10.37 1.84
C ASN A 313 -20.42 -9.65 2.91
N LEU A 314 -21.02 -8.76 3.71
CA LEU A 314 -20.32 -7.97 4.73
C LEU A 314 -19.66 -8.81 5.83
N GLU A 315 -20.29 -9.91 6.26
CA GLU A 315 -19.76 -10.78 7.32
C GLU A 315 -18.49 -11.51 6.89
N GLN A 316 -18.45 -12.06 5.67
CA GLN A 316 -17.26 -12.72 5.13
C GLN A 316 -16.10 -11.73 4.93
N ARG A 317 -16.41 -10.49 4.53
CA ARG A 317 -15.41 -9.41 4.45
C ARG A 317 -14.89 -8.99 5.81
N ALA A 318 -15.75 -8.91 6.82
CA ALA A 318 -15.32 -8.60 8.19
C ALA A 318 -14.38 -9.68 8.75
N ILE A 319 -14.65 -10.95 8.48
CA ILE A 319 -13.79 -12.07 8.87
C ILE A 319 -12.43 -11.98 8.16
N ALA A 320 -12.44 -11.84 6.82
CA ALA A 320 -11.20 -11.72 6.04
C ALA A 320 -10.37 -10.48 6.43
N ALA A 321 -11.05 -9.36 6.73
CA ALA A 321 -10.41 -8.15 7.23
C ALA A 321 -9.72 -8.39 8.57
N LYS A 322 -10.37 -9.14 9.47
CA LYS A 322 -9.82 -9.49 10.79
C LYS A 322 -8.61 -10.42 10.69
N GLU A 323 -8.65 -11.41 9.80
CA GLU A 323 -7.51 -12.29 9.51
C GLU A 323 -6.30 -11.52 9.00
N ALA A 324 -6.53 -10.61 8.04
CA ALA A 324 -5.46 -9.77 7.52
C ALA A 324 -4.92 -8.79 8.56
N GLN A 325 -5.77 -8.27 9.44
CA GLN A 325 -5.34 -7.41 10.53
C GLN A 325 -4.42 -8.14 11.51
N TYR A 326 -4.72 -9.41 11.83
CA TYR A 326 -3.83 -10.24 12.65
C TYR A 326 -2.45 -10.43 11.99
N LEU A 327 -2.44 -10.78 10.71
CA LEU A 327 -1.21 -10.95 9.93
C LEU A 327 -0.40 -9.63 9.90
N ILE A 328 -1.06 -8.50 9.66
CA ILE A 328 -0.41 -7.19 9.65
C ILE A 328 0.19 -6.86 11.02
N GLN A 329 -0.54 -7.12 12.10
CA GLN A 329 -0.05 -6.87 13.46
C GLN A 329 1.22 -7.69 13.74
N GLU A 330 1.21 -8.99 13.44
CA GLU A 330 2.39 -9.86 13.59
C GLU A 330 3.59 -9.32 12.80
N GLN A 331 3.38 -8.94 11.53
CA GLN A 331 4.45 -8.41 10.68
C GLN A 331 4.95 -7.04 11.13
N ALA A 332 4.08 -6.20 11.68
CA ALA A 332 4.46 -4.92 12.28
C ALA A 332 5.32 -5.14 13.53
N GLU A 333 4.97 -6.08 14.41
CA GLU A 333 5.76 -6.45 15.60
C GLU A 333 7.17 -6.95 15.22
N HIS A 334 7.28 -7.78 14.18
CA HIS A 334 8.56 -8.22 13.63
C HIS A 334 9.39 -7.04 13.10
N PHE A 335 8.77 -6.12 12.37
CA PHE A 335 9.46 -4.92 11.86
C PHE A 335 9.95 -4.02 12.99
N ILE A 336 9.12 -3.77 14.02
CA ILE A 336 9.51 -2.94 15.16
C ILE A 336 10.65 -3.60 15.95
N SER A 337 10.63 -4.92 16.10
CA SER A 337 11.73 -5.67 16.72
C SER A 337 13.04 -5.52 15.93
N TRP A 338 12.98 -5.58 14.60
CA TRP A 338 14.13 -5.30 13.74
C TRP A 338 14.64 -3.86 13.89
N LEU A 339 13.72 -2.88 13.97
CA LEU A 339 14.08 -1.46 14.13
C LEU A 339 14.81 -1.23 15.47
N LYS A 340 14.31 -1.83 16.56
CA LYS A 340 14.95 -1.80 17.89
C LYS A 340 16.34 -2.44 17.86
N ALA A 341 16.49 -3.60 17.23
CA ALA A 341 17.79 -4.29 17.12
C ALA A 341 18.80 -3.44 16.33
N ARG A 342 18.37 -2.76 15.25
CA ARG A 342 19.22 -1.87 14.47
C ARG A 342 19.73 -0.68 15.31
N HIS A 343 18.89 -0.12 16.18
CA HIS A 343 19.31 0.93 17.09
C HIS A 343 20.47 0.49 17.98
N ALA A 344 20.44 -0.76 18.48
CA ALA A 344 21.54 -1.35 19.25
C ALA A 344 22.84 -1.45 18.42
N VAL A 345 22.78 -1.75 17.12
CA VAL A 345 23.96 -1.82 16.25
C VAL A 345 24.70 -0.48 16.17
N ALA A 346 23.98 0.64 16.12
CA ALA A 346 24.60 1.97 16.11
C ALA A 346 25.39 2.24 17.41
N TYR A 347 24.80 1.92 18.57
CA TYR A 347 25.50 2.03 19.85
C TYR A 347 26.72 1.11 19.94
N VAL A 348 26.64 -0.11 19.41
CA VAL A 348 27.79 -1.02 19.35
C VAL A 348 28.92 -0.42 18.50
N LYS A 349 28.60 0.18 17.35
CA LYS A 349 29.59 0.87 16.49
C LYS A 349 30.23 2.05 17.24
N GLN A 350 29.43 2.86 17.93
CA GLN A 350 29.92 3.99 18.72
C GLN A 350 30.83 3.52 19.87
N TYR A 351 30.43 2.49 20.61
CA TYR A 351 31.24 1.90 21.68
C TYR A 351 32.61 1.44 21.17
N ARG A 352 32.64 0.71 20.04
CA ARG A 352 33.90 0.27 19.40
C ARG A 352 34.76 1.44 18.94
N SER A 353 34.16 2.47 18.35
CA SER A 353 34.86 3.68 17.92
C SER A 353 35.50 4.43 19.09
N ASN A 354 34.80 4.52 20.23
CA ASN A 354 35.32 5.15 21.45
C ASN A 354 36.50 4.36 22.02
N ALA A 355 36.41 3.03 22.07
CA ALA A 355 37.51 2.18 22.51
C ALA A 355 38.76 2.34 21.63
N GLU A 356 38.59 2.41 20.31
CA GLU A 356 39.68 2.62 19.37
C GLU A 356 40.29 4.03 19.50
N SER A 357 39.47 5.05 19.74
CA SER A 357 39.94 6.42 20.00
C SER A 357 40.80 6.48 21.27
N ILE A 358 40.35 5.86 22.36
CA ILE A 358 41.10 5.74 23.62
C ILE A 358 42.45 5.06 23.39
N LYS A 359 42.45 3.93 22.66
CA LYS A 359 43.67 3.20 22.31
C LYS A 359 44.65 4.10 21.55
N ARG A 360 44.18 4.79 20.50
CA ARG A 360 45.03 5.69 19.69
C ARG A 360 45.62 6.84 20.51
N GLU A 361 44.81 7.47 21.35
CA GLU A 361 45.26 8.56 22.24
C GLU A 361 46.42 8.10 23.14
N LEU A 362 46.25 6.95 23.80
CA LEU A 362 47.27 6.38 24.68
C LEU A 362 48.50 5.89 23.91
N GLN A 363 48.30 5.35 22.71
CA GLN A 363 49.40 4.88 21.85
C GLN A 363 50.28 6.04 21.38
N ILE A 364 49.70 7.19 21.02
CA ILE A 364 50.45 8.40 20.66
C ILE A 364 51.29 8.88 21.86
N LYS A 365 50.70 8.91 23.06
CA LYS A 365 51.41 9.28 24.30
C LYS A 365 52.60 8.36 24.59
N ALA A 366 52.39 7.04 24.48
CA ALA A 366 53.43 6.04 24.67
C ALA A 366 54.57 6.20 23.65
N LEU A 367 54.24 6.37 22.36
CA LEU A 367 55.24 6.59 21.31
C LEU A 367 56.05 7.86 21.53
N ASN A 368 55.43 8.94 21.99
CA ASN A 368 56.13 10.19 22.29
C ASN A 368 57.07 10.05 23.49
N ALA A 369 56.66 9.34 24.55
CA ALA A 369 57.52 9.07 25.70
C ALA A 369 58.76 8.25 25.32
N ILE A 370 58.58 7.21 24.48
CA ILE A 370 59.70 6.41 23.95
C ILE A 370 60.66 7.29 23.14
N LYS A 371 60.14 8.16 22.26
CA LYS A 371 60.97 9.11 21.49
C LYS A 371 61.74 10.11 22.36
N GLN A 372 61.23 10.41 23.55
CA GLN A 372 61.88 11.29 24.53
C GLN A 372 62.89 10.56 25.43
N GLY A 373 63.12 9.26 25.20
CA GLY A 373 64.12 8.47 25.93
C GLY A 373 63.60 7.75 27.19
N ALA A 374 62.28 7.67 27.37
CA ALA A 374 61.70 6.88 28.48
C ALA A 374 62.00 5.38 28.31
N ASN A 375 62.10 4.65 29.43
CA ASN A 375 62.26 3.20 29.42
C ASN A 375 61.04 2.53 28.76
N ILE A 376 61.29 1.63 27.81
CA ILE A 376 60.26 0.97 27.01
C ILE A 376 59.35 0.10 27.89
N ASP A 377 59.90 -0.62 28.86
CA ASP A 377 59.15 -1.55 29.72
C ASP A 377 58.17 -0.78 30.61
N ASP A 378 58.62 0.34 31.19
CA ASP A 378 57.79 1.21 32.03
C ASP A 378 56.64 1.84 31.21
N VAL A 379 56.94 2.33 30.00
CA VAL A 379 55.93 2.93 29.11
C VAL A 379 54.90 1.88 28.67
N PHE A 380 55.33 0.65 28.39
CA PHE A 380 54.43 -0.43 27.99
C PHE A 380 53.51 -0.86 29.14
N ALA A 381 54.07 -1.03 30.34
CA ALA A 381 53.31 -1.34 31.55
C ALA A 381 52.27 -0.26 31.85
N GLU A 382 52.68 1.02 31.77
CA GLU A 382 51.78 2.16 31.98
C GLU A 382 50.68 2.25 30.91
N PHE A 383 51.02 2.06 29.63
CA PHE A 383 50.06 2.02 28.53
C PHE A 383 49.00 0.92 28.75
N SER A 384 49.44 -0.30 29.06
CA SER A 384 48.57 -1.45 29.29
C SER A 384 47.61 -1.20 30.47
N HIS A 385 48.14 -0.71 31.59
CA HIS A 385 47.35 -0.38 32.78
C HIS A 385 46.31 0.71 32.49
N ARG A 386 46.72 1.81 31.85
CA ARG A 386 45.82 2.93 31.52
C ARG A 386 44.75 2.53 30.50
N LEU A 387 45.11 1.75 29.49
CA LEU A 387 44.18 1.27 28.48
C LEU A 387 43.11 0.37 29.11
N THR A 388 43.54 -0.60 29.92
CA THR A 388 42.64 -1.52 30.61
C THR A 388 41.65 -0.76 31.48
N ASN A 389 42.16 0.13 32.35
CA ASN A 389 41.30 0.91 33.25
C ASN A 389 40.32 1.83 32.51
N LYS A 390 40.75 2.52 31.44
CA LYS A 390 39.84 3.36 30.64
C LYS A 390 38.74 2.55 29.95
N LEU A 391 39.04 1.34 29.46
CA LEU A 391 38.05 0.50 28.78
C LEU A 391 37.05 -0.14 29.75
N ILE A 392 37.49 -0.58 30.93
CA ILE A 392 36.61 -1.27 31.89
C ILE A 392 35.81 -0.31 32.79
N HIS A 393 36.18 0.97 32.87
CA HIS A 393 35.54 1.92 33.77
C HIS A 393 34.02 2.06 33.51
N ALA A 394 33.60 2.31 32.27
CA ALA A 394 32.18 2.53 31.95
C ALA A 394 31.31 1.27 32.14
N PRO A 395 31.73 0.06 31.70
CA PRO A 395 31.01 -1.17 32.03
C PRO A 395 30.91 -1.44 33.54
N THR A 396 31.98 -1.20 34.30
CA THR A 396 31.99 -1.41 35.76
C THR A 396 31.01 -0.48 36.48
N GLN A 397 30.98 0.81 36.09
CA GLN A 397 30.01 1.76 36.65
C GLN A 397 28.56 1.38 36.32
N THR A 398 28.32 0.92 35.09
CA THR A 398 26.98 0.48 34.67
C THR A 398 26.49 -0.74 35.46
N LEU A 399 27.38 -1.71 35.72
CA LEU A 399 27.07 -2.90 36.52
C LEU A 399 26.71 -2.52 37.97
N LEU A 400 27.48 -1.61 38.58
CA LEU A 400 27.22 -1.09 39.92
C LEU A 400 25.91 -0.29 39.98
N HIS A 401 25.60 0.48 38.94
CA HIS A 401 24.36 1.25 38.85
C HIS A 401 23.14 0.32 38.75
N ALA A 402 23.19 -0.72 37.91
CA ALA A 402 22.12 -1.71 37.80
C ALA A 402 21.84 -2.43 39.13
N ALA A 403 22.91 -2.76 39.88
CA ALA A 403 22.80 -3.38 41.21
C ALA A 403 22.21 -2.44 42.28
N ARG A 404 22.38 -1.12 42.15
CA ARG A 404 21.86 -0.12 43.10
C ARG A 404 20.38 0.23 42.91
N HIS A 405 19.82 -0.04 41.73
CA HIS A 405 18.43 0.32 41.39
C HIS A 405 17.50 -0.89 41.25
N ASP A 406 17.85 -2.04 41.84
CA ASP A 406 17.05 -3.28 41.84
C ASP A 406 16.53 -3.70 40.44
N CYS A 407 17.27 -3.41 39.37
CA CYS A 407 16.95 -3.93 38.04
C CYS A 407 17.59 -5.31 37.83
N ASP A 408 17.00 -6.35 38.40
CA ASP A 408 17.49 -7.75 38.30
C ASP A 408 17.67 -8.21 36.85
N GLY A 409 16.74 -7.84 35.97
CA GLY A 409 16.83 -8.14 34.54
C GLY A 409 18.03 -7.45 33.87
N CYS A 410 18.27 -6.18 34.19
CA CYS A 410 19.42 -5.43 33.66
C CYS A 410 20.74 -6.03 34.16
N PHE A 411 20.79 -6.35 35.46
CA PHE A 411 21.98 -6.90 36.09
C PHE A 411 22.38 -8.24 35.48
N LYS A 412 21.42 -9.15 35.28
CA LYS A 412 21.66 -10.45 34.60
C LYS A 412 22.15 -10.29 33.16
N VAL A 413 21.57 -9.37 32.40
CA VAL A 413 21.99 -9.13 31.01
C VAL A 413 23.41 -8.55 30.96
N LEU A 414 23.75 -7.62 31.85
CA LEU A 414 25.07 -7.00 31.93
C LEU A 414 26.15 -7.97 32.43
N SER A 415 25.85 -8.76 33.47
CA SER A 415 26.80 -9.75 34.01
C SER A 415 27.15 -10.82 32.97
N LYS A 416 26.13 -11.35 32.29
CA LYS A 416 26.32 -12.28 31.16
C LYS A 416 27.08 -11.63 30.00
N GLY A 417 26.78 -10.36 29.68
CA GLY A 417 27.47 -9.60 28.64
C GLY A 417 28.97 -9.38 28.91
N LEU A 418 29.38 -9.37 30.18
CA LEU A 418 30.78 -9.29 30.61
C LEU A 418 31.44 -10.66 30.83
N GLY A 419 30.72 -11.77 30.58
CA GLY A 419 31.23 -13.13 30.76
C GLY A 419 31.35 -13.55 32.24
N LEU A 420 30.65 -12.87 33.14
CA LEU A 420 30.59 -13.23 34.55
C LEU A 420 29.64 -14.43 34.73
N LYS A 421 30.00 -15.38 35.60
CA LYS A 421 29.13 -16.52 35.93
C LYS A 421 28.04 -16.06 36.89
N GLU A 422 26.80 -16.52 36.68
CA GLU A 422 25.73 -16.38 37.67
C GLU A 422 26.11 -17.22 38.90
N HIS A 423 26.07 -16.63 40.09
CA HIS A 423 26.26 -17.29 41.37
C HIS A 423 24.94 -17.73 41.98
#